data_AF-A0A3D2MQG5-F1
#
_entry.id   AF-A0A3D2MQG5-F1
#
_cell.length_a   1.000
_cell.length_b   1.000
_cell.length_c   1.000
_cell.angle_alpha   90.00
_cell.angle_beta   90.00
_cell.angle_gamma   90.00
#
_symmetry.space_group_name_H-M   'P 1'
#
loop_
_entity.id
_entity.type
_entity.pdbx_description
1 polymer ?
#
loop_
_entity_poly.entity_id
_entity_poly.type
_entity_poly.pdbx_seq_one_letter_code
_entity_poly.pdbx_strand_id
1 'polypeptide(L)'
;VNCGQAGGTCFCVSMQTGPKATFGFDLALTEVLEANRHSFVVQVGTETGAEVLSALSYKEARSEDIQTAEQVVTNTAQHMGRHMDIPPTEVKGLLARNLEHPRWDDVAKRCLTCTNCTMVCPTCFCTTVEDVTDLAGDQAERGRKWDSCF
;
A
#
# COMPACT_ATOMS: atom_id res chain seq x y z
N VAL A 1 5.62 2.74 7.45
CA VAL A 1 7.08 2.66 7.14
C VAL A 1 7.26 3.12 5.70
N ASN A 2 8.23 4.01 5.45
CA ASN A 2 8.57 4.46 4.11
C ASN A 2 9.40 3.41 3.38
N CYS A 3 9.16 3.22 2.09
CA CYS A 3 9.93 2.28 1.29
C CYS A 3 11.31 2.87 0.96
N GLY A 4 12.38 2.13 1.28
CA GLY A 4 13.77 2.54 1.02
C GLY A 4 14.43 1.83 -0.16
N GLN A 5 13.70 0.99 -0.90
CA GLN A 5 14.24 0.23 -2.02
C GLN A 5 13.20 0.06 -3.14
N ALA A 6 13.54 0.46 -4.35
CA ALA A 6 12.70 0.23 -5.52
C ALA A 6 12.96 -1.15 -6.13
N GLY A 7 11.90 -1.92 -6.36
CA GLY A 7 11.93 -3.09 -7.23
C GLY A 7 11.78 -2.72 -8.71
N GLY A 8 12.21 -3.60 -9.61
CA GLY A 8 12.17 -3.36 -11.06
C GLY A 8 10.76 -3.16 -11.65
N THR A 9 9.72 -3.52 -10.91
CA THR A 9 8.31 -3.35 -11.31
C THR A 9 7.58 -2.27 -10.53
N CYS A 10 8.27 -1.49 -9.69
CA CYS A 10 7.65 -0.42 -8.90
C CYS A 10 7.25 0.77 -9.79
N PHE A 11 6.11 1.39 -9.47
CA PHE A 11 5.56 2.57 -10.15
C PHE A 11 4.71 3.46 -9.20
N CYS A 12 4.86 3.33 -7.87
CA CYS A 12 3.99 4.04 -6.93
C CYS A 12 4.12 5.57 -6.99
N VAL A 13 5.25 6.09 -7.50
CA VAL A 13 5.45 7.53 -7.74
C VAL A 13 4.44 8.07 -8.75
N SER A 14 4.30 7.43 -9.92
CA SER A 14 3.33 7.86 -10.93
C SER A 14 1.90 7.70 -10.45
N MET A 15 1.69 6.83 -9.46
CA MET A 15 0.39 6.60 -8.83
C MET A 15 0.14 7.46 -7.59
N GLN A 16 1.07 8.34 -7.19
CA GLN A 16 0.97 9.20 -6.00
C GLN A 16 0.70 8.42 -4.70
N THR A 17 1.23 7.21 -4.58
CA THR A 17 0.97 6.28 -3.46
C THR A 17 2.24 5.91 -2.67
N GLY A 18 3.38 6.52 -2.98
CA GLY A 18 4.64 6.28 -2.29
C GLY A 18 5.84 6.86 -3.05
N PRO A 19 7.09 6.59 -2.61
CA PRO A 19 7.48 5.66 -1.54
C PRO A 19 7.38 6.24 -0.11
N LYS A 20 7.14 7.54 0.02
CA LYS A 20 6.89 8.23 1.29
C LYS A 20 5.39 8.21 1.61
N ALA A 21 5.03 7.83 2.83
CA ALA A 21 3.70 8.05 3.36
C ALA A 21 3.52 9.54 3.68
N THR A 22 2.42 10.14 3.22
CA THR A 22 2.14 11.57 3.41
C THR A 22 1.01 11.83 4.42
N PHE A 23 0.12 10.86 4.64
CA PHE A 23 -0.99 10.94 5.59
C PHE A 23 -1.41 9.55 6.07
N GLY A 24 -2.31 9.50 7.07
CA GLY A 24 -2.94 8.25 7.51
C GLY A 24 -2.07 7.37 8.39
N PHE A 25 -1.09 7.95 9.10
CA PHE A 25 -0.21 7.23 10.01
C PHE A 25 -0.08 7.97 11.35
N ASP A 26 0.07 7.21 12.44
CA ASP A 26 0.48 7.74 13.74
C ASP A 26 1.99 7.95 13.80
N LEU A 27 2.75 6.99 13.28
CA LEU A 27 4.21 7.03 13.15
C LEU A 27 4.64 6.56 11.75
N ALA A 28 5.46 7.35 11.07
CA ALA A 28 6.13 6.95 9.83
C ALA A 28 7.63 6.78 10.09
N LEU A 29 8.14 5.58 9.82
CA LEU A 29 9.55 5.24 10.01
C LEU A 29 10.27 5.22 8.66
N THR A 30 11.47 5.79 8.60
CA THR A 30 12.41 5.62 7.49
C THR A 30 13.66 4.94 8.01
N GLU A 31 14.01 3.78 7.44
CA GLU A 31 15.24 3.06 7.75
C GLU A 31 16.44 3.79 7.15
N VAL A 32 17.46 4.02 7.98
CA VAL A 32 18.76 4.58 7.61
C VAL A 32 19.82 3.55 7.94
N LEU A 33 20.42 2.99 6.88
CA LEU A 33 21.45 1.97 6.95
C LEU A 33 22.76 2.53 6.40
N GLU A 34 23.73 2.74 7.29
CA GLU A 34 25.09 3.17 7.01
C GLU A 34 26.08 2.09 7.49
N ALA A 35 27.34 2.12 7.02
CA ALA A 35 28.31 1.05 7.25
C ALA A 35 28.48 0.62 8.73
N ASN A 36 28.34 1.55 9.67
CA ASN A 36 28.48 1.30 11.12
C ASN A 36 27.22 1.66 11.92
N ARG A 37 26.09 1.90 11.26
CA ARG A 37 24.90 2.44 11.92
C ARG A 37 23.63 1.97 11.21
N HIS A 38 22.74 1.38 11.98
CA HIS A 38 21.37 1.09 11.57
C HIS A 38 20.43 1.84 12.52
N SER A 39 19.63 2.75 11.97
CA SER A 39 18.70 3.57 12.75
C SER A 39 17.42 3.83 11.98
N PHE A 40 16.34 4.12 12.71
CA PHE A 40 15.08 4.59 12.13
C PHE A 40 14.88 6.05 12.46
N VAL A 41 14.60 6.86 11.43
CA VAL A 41 14.08 8.22 11.62
C VAL A 41 12.57 8.12 11.70
N VAL A 42 12.00 8.61 12.79
CA VAL A 42 10.57 8.51 13.08
C VAL A 42 9.93 9.89 12.91
N GLN A 43 8.92 9.97 12.06
CA GLN A 43 8.03 11.11 11.94
C GLN A 43 6.73 10.81 12.68
N VAL A 44 6.35 11.70 13.60
CA VAL A 44 5.06 11.64 14.30
C VAL A 44 3.97 12.28 13.43
N GLY A 45 2.88 11.55 13.20
CA GLY A 45 1.74 12.00 12.41
C GLY A 45 0.50 12.35 13.24
N THR A 46 0.38 11.86 14.47
CA THR A 46 -0.76 12.08 15.36
C THR A 46 -0.34 12.21 16.83
N GLU A 47 -1.26 12.69 17.69
CA GLU A 47 -1.06 12.73 19.15
C GLU A 47 -0.85 11.33 19.73
N THR A 48 -1.64 10.33 19.30
CA THR A 48 -1.45 8.92 19.68
C THR A 48 -0.06 8.43 19.32
N GLY A 49 0.47 8.82 18.15
CA GLY A 49 1.84 8.51 17.76
C GLY A 49 2.88 9.13 18.70
N ALA A 50 2.66 10.37 19.14
CA ALA A 50 3.54 11.04 20.11
C ALA A 50 3.55 10.32 21.45
N GLU A 51 2.39 9.89 21.94
CA GLU A 51 2.27 9.10 23.18
C GLU A 51 3.05 7.79 23.07
N VAL A 52 2.88 7.06 21.97
CA VAL A 52 3.63 5.82 21.70
C VAL A 52 5.13 6.09 21.67
N LEU A 53 5.58 7.14 20.99
CA LEU A 53 7.01 7.47 20.90
C LEU A 53 7.59 7.84 22.27
N SER A 54 6.83 8.54 23.12
CA SER A 54 7.25 8.95 24.47
C SER A 54 7.52 7.78 25.42
N ALA A 55 6.87 6.63 25.18
CA ALA A 55 7.08 5.41 25.96
C ALA A 55 8.36 4.64 25.57
N LEU A 56 9.03 5.04 24.48
CA LEU A 56 10.22 4.40 23.96
C LEU A 56 11.48 5.19 24.30
N SER A 57 12.62 4.50 24.33
CA SER A 57 13.92 5.18 24.34
C SER A 57 14.26 5.67 22.94
N TYR A 58 14.24 6.99 22.75
CA TYR A 58 14.62 7.64 21.49
C TYR A 58 15.61 8.79 21.73
N LYS A 59 16.20 9.27 20.64
CA LYS A 59 16.98 10.50 20.61
C LYS A 59 16.38 11.42 19.56
N GLU A 60 16.46 12.72 19.79
CA GLU A 60 16.08 13.70 18.78
C GLU A 60 16.92 13.51 17.51
N ALA A 61 16.24 13.54 16.36
CA ALA A 61 16.90 13.39 15.07
C ALA A 61 17.68 14.65 14.73
N ARG A 62 18.95 14.50 14.36
CA ARG A 62 19.77 15.62 13.89
C ARG A 62 19.37 15.96 12.45
N SER A 63 19.69 17.17 11.99
CA SER A 63 19.43 17.58 10.60
C SER A 63 20.04 16.61 9.57
N GLU A 64 21.23 16.08 9.86
CA GLU A 64 21.88 15.04 9.04
C GLU A 64 21.03 13.76 8.95
N ASP A 65 20.44 13.33 10.06
CA ASP A 65 19.64 12.10 10.11
C ASP A 65 18.37 12.26 9.27
N ILE A 66 17.72 13.43 9.37
CA ILE A 66 16.55 13.80 8.57
C ILE A 66 16.91 13.82 7.08
N GLN A 67 18.02 14.47 6.72
CA GLN A 67 18.47 14.56 5.33
C GLN A 67 18.78 13.18 4.73
N THR A 68 19.44 12.29 5.49
CA THR A 68 19.71 10.92 5.03
C THR A 68 18.39 10.16 4.79
N ALA A 69 17.41 10.27 5.68
CA ALA A 69 16.10 9.64 5.51
C ALA A 69 15.36 10.19 4.27
N GLU A 70 15.41 11.50 4.03
CA GLU A 70 14.83 12.10 2.82
C GLU A 70 15.53 11.61 1.54
N GLN A 71 16.85 11.44 1.60
CA GLN A 71 17.63 10.94 0.46
C GLN A 71 17.29 9.47 0.15
N VAL A 72 17.07 8.63 1.16
CA VAL A 72 16.62 7.23 0.97
C VAL A 72 15.32 7.19 0.17
N VAL A 73 14.34 7.99 0.57
CA VAL A 73 13.04 8.08 -0.13
C VAL A 73 13.20 8.63 -1.54
N THR A 74 14.00 9.68 -1.71
CA THR A 74 14.23 10.34 -3.01
C THR A 74 14.91 9.40 -3.99
N ASN A 75 15.97 8.71 -3.53
CA ASN A 75 16.65 7.69 -4.33
C ASN A 75 15.68 6.57 -4.71
N THR A 76 14.87 6.09 -3.75
CA THR A 76 13.86 5.06 -4.03
C THR A 76 12.89 5.49 -5.13
N ALA A 77 12.40 6.73 -5.08
CA ALA A 77 11.51 7.27 -6.10
C ALA A 77 12.17 7.31 -7.50
N GLN A 78 13.44 7.70 -7.57
CA GLN A 78 14.19 7.84 -8.82
C GLN A 78 14.59 6.50 -9.47
N HIS A 79 14.68 5.42 -8.69
CA HIS A 79 15.09 4.10 -9.17
C HIS A 79 13.92 3.19 -9.58
N MET A 80 12.70 3.73 -9.71
CA MET A 80 11.55 2.98 -10.21
C MET A 80 11.66 2.78 -11.72
N GLY A 81 11.60 1.53 -12.17
CA GLY A 81 11.74 1.18 -13.59
C GLY A 81 10.45 1.28 -14.40
N ARG A 82 9.29 1.49 -13.76
CA ARG A 82 7.99 1.57 -14.43
C ARG A 82 7.30 2.89 -14.15
N HIS A 83 6.51 3.34 -15.12
CA HIS A 83 5.70 4.54 -15.06
C HIS A 83 4.31 4.24 -15.65
N MET A 84 3.27 4.79 -15.04
CA MET A 84 1.91 4.74 -15.58
C MET A 84 1.57 6.09 -16.21
N ASP A 85 1.38 6.10 -17.53
CA ASP A 85 1.04 7.30 -18.30
C ASP A 85 -0.46 7.62 -18.24
N ILE A 86 -1.04 7.54 -17.05
CA ILE A 86 -2.43 7.89 -16.79
C ILE A 86 -2.58 8.42 -15.36
N PRO A 87 -3.37 9.49 -15.14
CA PRO A 87 -3.68 9.95 -13.80
C PRO A 87 -4.34 8.83 -12.96
N PRO A 88 -4.00 8.68 -11.67
CA PRO A 88 -4.60 7.67 -10.80
C PRO A 88 -6.13 7.72 -10.78
N THR A 89 -6.68 8.92 -10.87
CA THR A 89 -8.13 9.19 -10.89
C THR A 89 -8.83 8.65 -12.13
N GLU A 90 -8.11 8.43 -13.24
CA GLU A 90 -8.68 7.96 -14.51
C GLU A 90 -8.56 6.45 -14.72
N VAL A 91 -7.79 5.75 -13.88
CA VAL A 91 -7.56 4.30 -14.00
C VAL A 91 -8.88 3.52 -14.04
N LYS A 92 -9.85 3.90 -13.19
CA LYS A 92 -11.19 3.30 -13.19
C LYS A 92 -11.87 3.44 -14.55
N GLY A 93 -11.84 4.64 -15.14
CA GLY A 93 -12.46 4.91 -16.44
C GLY A 93 -11.75 4.21 -17.59
N LEU A 94 -10.42 4.10 -17.54
CA LEU A 94 -9.61 3.33 -18.49
C LEU A 94 -10.00 1.86 -18.49
N LEU A 95 -10.13 1.24 -17.31
CA LEU A 95 -10.50 -0.17 -17.22
C LEU A 95 -11.96 -0.38 -17.67
N ALA A 96 -12.88 0.48 -17.25
CA ALA A 96 -14.30 0.39 -17.61
C ALA A 96 -14.57 0.48 -19.12
N ARG A 97 -13.79 1.26 -19.87
CA ARG A 97 -13.96 1.40 -21.33
C ARG A 97 -13.21 0.34 -22.15
N ASN A 98 -12.41 -0.51 -21.51
CA ASN A 98 -11.57 -1.52 -22.15
C ASN A 98 -11.86 -2.94 -21.62
N LEU A 99 -13.11 -3.23 -21.22
CA LEU A 99 -13.49 -4.54 -20.67
C LEU A 99 -13.22 -5.69 -21.64
N GLU A 100 -13.42 -5.46 -22.95
CA GLU A 100 -13.23 -6.46 -24.01
C GLU A 100 -11.84 -6.38 -24.68
N HIS A 101 -10.87 -5.70 -24.06
CA HIS A 101 -9.55 -5.53 -24.67
C HIS A 101 -8.79 -6.88 -24.74
N PRO A 102 -8.20 -7.27 -25.88
CA PRO A 102 -7.57 -8.59 -26.08
C PRO A 102 -6.41 -8.89 -25.12
N ARG A 103 -5.87 -7.86 -24.45
CA ARG A 103 -4.88 -8.01 -23.39
C ARG A 103 -5.40 -8.84 -22.21
N TRP A 104 -6.71 -8.87 -21.97
CA TRP A 104 -7.30 -9.68 -20.92
C TRP A 104 -7.15 -11.17 -21.19
N ASP A 105 -7.16 -11.61 -22.45
CA ASP A 105 -6.90 -13.01 -22.81
C ASP A 105 -5.48 -13.44 -22.41
N ASP A 106 -4.48 -12.56 -22.58
CA ASP A 106 -3.11 -12.83 -22.16
C ASP A 106 -2.95 -12.92 -20.64
N VAL A 107 -3.73 -12.12 -19.90
CA VAL A 107 -3.77 -12.20 -18.43
C VAL A 107 -4.44 -13.52 -18.01
N ALA A 108 -5.57 -13.87 -18.62
CA ALA A 108 -6.34 -15.08 -18.32
C ALA A 108 -5.54 -16.38 -18.58
N LYS A 109 -4.71 -16.44 -19.63
CA LYS A 109 -3.85 -17.59 -19.94
C LYS A 109 -2.89 -17.99 -18.81
N ARG A 110 -2.57 -17.08 -17.89
CA ARG A 110 -1.67 -17.31 -16.75
C ARG A 110 -2.41 -17.43 -15.42
N CYS A 111 -3.75 -17.36 -15.44
CA CYS A 111 -4.57 -17.40 -14.25
C CYS A 111 -4.50 -18.78 -13.58
N LEU A 112 -4.36 -18.78 -12.27
CA LEU A 112 -4.37 -19.99 -11.43
C LEU A 112 -5.66 -20.13 -10.59
N THR A 113 -6.66 -19.27 -10.83
CA THR A 113 -7.93 -19.23 -10.08
C THR A 113 -7.71 -19.08 -8.56
N CYS A 114 -6.66 -18.34 -8.17
CA CYS A 114 -6.25 -18.18 -6.77
C CYS A 114 -6.71 -16.87 -6.14
N THR A 115 -7.46 -16.02 -6.84
CA THR A 115 -8.06 -14.77 -6.31
C THR A 115 -7.05 -13.69 -5.87
N ASN A 116 -5.75 -13.94 -5.93
CA ASN A 116 -4.71 -12.97 -5.52
C ASN A 116 -4.78 -11.63 -6.25
N CYS A 117 -5.03 -11.63 -7.57
CA CYS A 117 -5.08 -10.40 -8.36
C CYS A 117 -6.35 -9.59 -8.14
N THR A 118 -7.50 -10.25 -7.92
CA THR A 118 -8.79 -9.57 -7.70
C THR A 118 -8.87 -8.96 -6.30
N MET A 119 -8.26 -9.58 -5.29
CA MET A 119 -8.22 -9.06 -3.92
C MET A 119 -7.38 -7.79 -3.76
N VAL A 120 -6.35 -7.61 -4.58
CA VAL A 120 -5.47 -6.42 -4.52
C VAL A 120 -5.81 -5.37 -5.57
N CYS A 121 -6.76 -5.66 -6.47
CA CYS A 121 -7.13 -4.75 -7.54
C CYS A 121 -8.01 -3.62 -6.99
N PRO A 122 -7.59 -2.34 -7.09
CA PRO A 122 -8.37 -1.22 -6.54
C PRO A 122 -9.65 -0.92 -7.32
N THR A 123 -9.91 -1.66 -8.41
CA THR A 123 -11.12 -1.50 -9.24
C THR A 123 -12.04 -2.72 -9.23
N CYS A 124 -11.63 -3.81 -8.58
CA CYS A 124 -12.50 -4.96 -8.34
C CYS A 124 -13.48 -4.63 -7.18
N PHE A 125 -14.74 -5.03 -7.34
CA PHE A 125 -15.82 -4.75 -6.37
C PHE A 125 -16.65 -6.00 -6.03
N CYS A 126 -16.12 -7.19 -6.33
CA CYS A 126 -16.79 -8.46 -6.09
C CYS A 126 -16.90 -8.74 -4.58
N THR A 127 -18.08 -9.15 -4.12
CA THR A 127 -18.35 -9.46 -2.71
C THR A 127 -19.40 -10.57 -2.64
N THR A 128 -19.35 -11.37 -1.57
CA THR A 128 -20.43 -12.31 -1.24
C THR A 128 -21.09 -11.94 0.09
N VAL A 129 -22.29 -12.47 0.31
CA VAL A 129 -23.09 -12.27 1.52
C VAL A 129 -23.26 -13.62 2.20
N GLU A 130 -22.99 -13.67 3.49
CA GLU A 130 -23.17 -14.86 4.31
C GLU A 130 -24.15 -14.54 5.45
N ASP A 131 -25.07 -15.47 5.68
CA ASP A 131 -26.02 -15.42 6.79
C ASP A 131 -25.63 -16.53 7.77
N VAL A 132 -25.37 -16.17 9.02
CA VAL A 132 -25.07 -17.11 10.11
C VAL A 132 -26.16 -16.97 11.16
N THR A 133 -26.69 -18.11 11.60
CA THR A 133 -27.62 -18.17 12.73
C THR A 133 -26.93 -18.79 13.92
N ASP A 134 -27.29 -18.33 15.11
CA ASP A 134 -26.86 -18.97 16.33
C ASP A 134 -27.53 -20.35 16.47
N LEU A 135 -27.00 -21.22 17.35
CA LEU A 135 -27.52 -22.59 17.50
C LEU A 135 -28.91 -22.64 18.15
N ALA A 136 -29.32 -21.60 18.88
CA ALA A 136 -30.67 -21.52 19.44
C ALA A 136 -31.69 -21.00 18.42
N GLY A 137 -31.24 -20.38 17.32
CA GLY A 137 -32.07 -19.85 16.26
C GLY A 137 -32.79 -18.56 16.63
N ASP A 138 -32.34 -17.86 17.66
CA ASP A 138 -32.92 -16.59 18.13
C ASP A 138 -32.21 -15.36 17.55
N GLN A 139 -31.01 -15.55 16.98
CA GLN A 139 -30.20 -14.49 16.39
C GLN A 139 -29.66 -14.90 15.02
N ALA A 140 -29.73 -13.94 14.09
CA ALA A 140 -29.18 -14.07 12.75
C ALA A 140 -28.28 -12.86 12.46
N GLU A 141 -27.07 -13.14 11.99
CA GLU A 141 -26.11 -12.15 11.55
C GLU A 141 -25.92 -12.26 10.03
N ARG A 142 -25.97 -11.12 9.36
CA ARG A 142 -25.66 -10.99 7.93
C ARG A 142 -24.35 -10.24 7.75
N GLY A 143 -23.34 -10.94 7.23
CA GLY A 143 -22.03 -10.39 6.91
C GLY A 143 -21.85 -10.21 5.40
N ARG A 144 -21.14 -9.14 5.00
CA ARG A 144 -20.63 -8.99 3.63
C ARG A 144 -19.12 -9.12 3.66
N LYS A 145 -18.57 -9.99 2.81
CA LYS A 145 -17.12 -10.15 2.65
C LYS A 145 -16.69 -9.92 1.21
N TRP A 146 -15.46 -9.44 1.05
CA TRP A 146 -14.80 -9.37 -0.25
C TRP A 146 -14.63 -10.77 -0.81
N ASP A 147 -14.90 -10.92 -2.10
CA ASP A 147 -14.82 -12.20 -2.79
C ASP A 147 -14.35 -12.00 -4.24
N SER A 148 -14.14 -13.09 -4.96
CA SER A 148 -13.85 -13.08 -6.39
C SER A 148 -15.11 -13.36 -7.20
N CYS A 149 -15.22 -12.78 -8.40
CA CYS A 149 -16.29 -13.10 -9.35
C CYS A 149 -16.03 -14.41 -10.15
N PHE A 150 -15.00 -15.18 -9.78
CA PHE A 150 -14.59 -16.44 -10.40
C PHE A 150 -14.76 -17.60 -9.43
#